data_AF-A0A8H6KDT4-F1
#
_entry.id   AF-A0A8H6KDT4-F1
#
_cell.length_a   1.000
_cell.length_b   1.000
_cell.length_c   1.000
_cell.angle_alpha   90.00
_cell.angle_beta   90.00
_cell.angle_gamma   90.00
#
_symmetry.space_group_name_H-M   'P 1'
#
loop_
_entity.id
_entity.type
_entity.pdbx_description
1 polymer ?
#
loop_
_entity_poly.entity_id
_entity_poly.type
_entity_poly.pdbx_seq_one_letter_code
_entity_poly.pdbx_strand_id
1 'polypeptide(L)'
;MPEIGSLRALANGESQFVGSSSGVYFINTVRRAFSSASDVTPDNDASNKGLRDDPSPEDCIVGGDEPPGAHGSSEATTAVAADERDPNPGPGEQFSPLSAGSDLVSDLTKLPDYSVARKLVLTYFRIWHPLVPFLQGPDCLAELDTLYTFNEFDRRDVALLSKLIIFRCIFNIARLDMGEKPDIGAAAIRSGSDLLPTLSLLALRSDACSIQALLSAQVYFISIMSLRHASSVGGLISKSIYQSGMHRCPVRYGHLSSDERSMRKRIFWSFYVLDRFVSQSLGHPNGIQDSDIDVCPPGRRDLHETVTRSALSPM
;
A
#
# COMPACT_ATOMS: atom_id res chain seq x y z
N MET A 1 -23.13 12.20 -9.60
CA MET A 1 -23.20 11.87 -8.16
C MET A 1 -21.79 11.61 -7.67
N PRO A 2 -21.40 12.05 -6.46
CA PRO A 2 -20.12 11.64 -5.89
C PRO A 2 -20.11 10.11 -5.72
N GLU A 3 -19.02 9.45 -6.09
CA GLU A 3 -18.86 8.02 -5.87
C GLU A 3 -18.73 7.75 -4.36
N ILE A 4 -19.60 6.88 -3.84
CA ILE A 4 -19.61 6.51 -2.41
C ILE A 4 -19.23 5.03 -2.33
N GLY A 5 -17.97 4.74 -2.02
CA GLY A 5 -17.49 3.39 -1.77
C GLY A 5 -17.42 3.02 -0.28
N SER A 6 -17.15 1.75 0.00
CA SER A 6 -16.87 1.23 1.34
C SER A 6 -15.35 1.23 1.56
N LEU A 7 -14.90 1.69 2.73
CA LEU A 7 -13.51 1.56 3.18
C LEU A 7 -13.49 0.73 4.46
N ARG A 8 -12.91 -0.47 4.39
CA ARG A 8 -12.71 -1.38 5.54
C ARG A 8 -11.29 -1.21 6.06
N ALA A 9 -11.14 -1.14 7.38
CA ALA A 9 -9.85 -1.27 8.05
C ALA A 9 -9.60 -2.76 8.35
N LEU A 10 -8.39 -3.24 8.07
CA LEU A 10 -7.96 -4.61 8.31
C LEU A 10 -7.11 -4.68 9.58
N ALA A 11 -7.04 -5.87 10.19
CA ALA A 11 -6.30 -6.07 11.45
C ALA A 11 -4.78 -5.84 11.31
N ASN A 12 -4.26 -5.99 10.09
CA ASN A 12 -2.85 -5.76 9.76
C ASN A 12 -2.51 -4.27 9.49
N GLY A 13 -3.45 -3.34 9.73
CA GLY A 13 -3.27 -1.91 9.49
C GLY A 13 -3.46 -1.47 8.03
N GLU A 14 -3.76 -2.39 7.11
CA GLU A 14 -4.19 -2.03 5.76
C GLU A 14 -5.63 -1.52 5.75
N SER A 15 -5.98 -0.85 4.67
CA SER A 15 -7.36 -0.51 4.38
C SER A 15 -7.72 -0.97 2.99
N GLN A 16 -8.98 -1.35 2.81
CA GLN A 16 -9.48 -1.84 1.54
C GLN A 16 -10.72 -1.07 1.11
N PHE A 17 -10.63 -0.54 -0.09
CA PHE A 17 -11.67 0.26 -0.71
C PHE A 17 -12.38 -0.53 -1.80
N VAL A 18 -13.70 -0.48 -1.74
CA VAL A 18 -14.59 -1.08 -2.73
C VAL A 18 -15.54 0.01 -3.23
N GLY A 19 -15.41 0.37 -4.51
CA GLY A 19 -16.27 1.37 -5.15
C GLY A 19 -17.71 0.91 -5.30
N SER A 20 -18.64 1.86 -5.48
CA SER A 20 -20.08 1.56 -5.60
C SER A 20 -20.43 0.72 -6.84
N SER A 21 -19.58 0.70 -7.85
CA SER A 21 -19.73 -0.09 -9.09
C SER A 21 -19.38 -1.57 -8.95
N SER A 22 -18.80 -1.99 -7.83
CA SER A 22 -18.38 -3.39 -7.54
C SER A 22 -19.53 -4.40 -7.45
N GLY A 23 -20.79 -3.95 -7.53
CA GLY A 23 -21.96 -4.78 -7.28
C GLY A 23 -22.26 -5.02 -5.80
N VAL A 24 -21.32 -4.78 -4.87
CA VAL A 24 -21.55 -4.88 -3.42
C VAL A 24 -22.67 -3.96 -2.97
N TYR A 25 -22.66 -2.72 -3.46
CA TYR A 25 -23.71 -1.76 -3.16
C TYR A 25 -25.08 -2.27 -3.64
N PHE A 26 -25.14 -2.84 -4.84
CA PHE A 26 -26.36 -3.45 -5.38
C PHE A 26 -26.82 -4.64 -4.52
N ILE A 27 -25.91 -5.57 -4.20
CA ILE A 27 -26.24 -6.76 -3.39
C ILE A 27 -26.72 -6.36 -1.99
N ASN A 28 -26.04 -5.41 -1.34
CA ASN A 28 -26.44 -4.91 -0.02
C ASN A 28 -27.79 -4.17 -0.07
N THR A 29 -28.05 -3.41 -1.13
CA THR A 29 -29.34 -2.74 -1.37
C THR A 29 -30.46 -3.77 -1.54
N VAL A 30 -30.24 -4.80 -2.36
CA VAL A 30 -31.20 -5.89 -2.60
C VAL A 30 -31.47 -6.67 -1.32
N ARG A 31 -30.43 -7.11 -0.60
CA ARG A 31 -30.57 -7.82 0.69
C ARG A 31 -31.41 -7.02 1.68
N ARG A 32 -31.14 -5.71 1.81
CA ARG A 32 -31.89 -4.84 2.71
C ARG A 32 -33.37 -4.71 2.31
N ALA A 33 -33.65 -4.54 1.02
CA ALA A 33 -35.01 -4.46 0.51
C ALA A 33 -35.82 -5.72 0.85
N PHE A 34 -35.23 -6.91 0.67
CA PHE A 34 -35.88 -8.17 1.03
C PHE A 34 -36.03 -8.34 2.54
N SER A 35 -35.03 -7.99 3.36
CA SER A 35 -35.17 -8.05 4.83
C SER A 35 -36.26 -7.11 5.35
N SER A 36 -36.36 -5.88 4.82
CA SER A 36 -37.43 -4.95 5.21
C SER A 36 -38.82 -5.39 4.74
N ALA A 37 -38.91 -6.20 3.68
CA ALA A 37 -40.17 -6.76 3.21
C ALA A 37 -40.62 -7.97 4.04
N SER A 38 -39.66 -8.70 4.65
CA SER A 38 -39.95 -9.85 5.53
C SER A 38 -40.45 -9.46 6.93
N ASP A 39 -40.19 -8.23 7.39
CA ASP A 39 -40.64 -7.73 8.70
C ASP A 39 -42.13 -7.30 8.73
N VAL A 40 -42.89 -7.50 7.65
CA VAL A 40 -44.30 -7.04 7.52
C VAL A 40 -45.34 -8.12 7.85
N THR A 41 -44.94 -9.33 8.25
CA THR A 41 -45.88 -10.39 8.67
C THR A 41 -45.64 -10.80 10.13
N PRO A 42 -46.59 -10.54 11.06
CA PRO A 42 -46.58 -11.23 12.34
C PRO A 42 -47.08 -12.67 12.13
N ASP A 43 -46.45 -13.60 12.84
CA ASP A 43 -46.76 -15.02 12.98
C ASP A 43 -46.28 -15.98 11.87
N ASN A 44 -45.12 -16.61 12.09
CA ASN A 44 -45.07 -18.00 12.60
C ASN A 44 -43.63 -18.53 12.71
N ASP A 45 -43.39 -19.26 13.80
CA ASP A 45 -42.21 -20.09 14.06
C ASP A 45 -41.91 -21.06 12.90
N ALA A 46 -40.76 -20.88 12.24
CA ALA A 46 -39.98 -21.96 11.62
C ALA A 46 -38.60 -21.48 11.13
N SER A 47 -37.54 -21.98 11.78
CA SER A 47 -36.22 -22.27 11.21
C SER A 47 -35.49 -21.17 10.42
N ASN A 48 -35.13 -20.05 11.06
CA ASN A 48 -34.15 -19.11 10.49
C ASN A 48 -32.71 -19.51 10.86
N LYS A 49 -32.26 -20.69 10.41
CA LYS A 49 -30.93 -21.26 10.73
C LYS A 49 -29.98 -21.36 9.52
N GLY A 50 -30.30 -20.77 8.37
CA GLY A 50 -29.60 -21.04 7.11
C GLY A 50 -28.86 -19.88 6.41
N LEU A 51 -28.79 -18.68 6.99
CA LEU A 51 -28.23 -17.50 6.29
C LEU A 51 -27.10 -16.78 7.05
N ARG A 52 -26.56 -17.39 8.11
CA ARG A 52 -25.53 -16.75 8.95
C ARG A 52 -24.08 -17.11 8.60
N ASP A 53 -23.85 -18.11 7.74
CA ASP A 53 -22.50 -18.61 7.40
C ASP A 53 -22.04 -18.27 5.97
N ASP A 54 -22.86 -17.56 5.17
CA ASP A 54 -22.41 -17.11 3.85
C ASP A 54 -21.48 -15.88 3.97
N PRO A 55 -20.31 -15.88 3.29
CA PRO A 55 -19.40 -14.73 3.30
C PRO A 55 -20.11 -13.47 2.81
N SER A 56 -19.71 -12.31 3.34
CA SER A 56 -20.28 -11.04 2.87
C SER A 56 -19.91 -10.82 1.40
N PRO A 57 -20.72 -10.08 0.61
CA PRO A 57 -20.39 -9.79 -0.79
C PRO A 57 -19.06 -9.04 -0.91
N GLU A 58 -18.69 -8.31 0.14
CA GLU A 58 -17.42 -7.61 0.27
C GLU A 58 -16.29 -8.66 0.37
N ASP A 59 -16.41 -9.64 1.27
CA ASP A 59 -15.43 -10.74 1.44
C ASP A 59 -15.23 -11.57 0.16
N CYS A 60 -16.27 -11.76 -0.66
CA CYS A 60 -16.16 -12.51 -1.92
C CYS A 60 -15.28 -11.79 -2.97
N ILE A 61 -15.29 -10.46 -3.00
CA ILE A 61 -14.51 -9.67 -3.98
C ILE A 61 -13.09 -9.44 -3.49
N VAL A 62 -12.96 -9.29 -2.19
CA VAL A 62 -11.76 -8.84 -1.49
C VAL A 62 -10.88 -10.01 -1.02
N GLY A 63 -11.49 -11.17 -0.77
CA GLY A 63 -10.92 -12.25 0.02
C GLY A 63 -11.20 -12.01 1.50
N GLY A 64 -11.89 -12.95 2.17
CA GLY A 64 -12.04 -12.90 3.63
C GLY A 64 -10.68 -13.11 4.33
N ASP A 65 -10.58 -12.69 5.59
CA ASP A 65 -9.45 -13.06 6.46
C ASP A 65 -9.43 -14.60 6.56
N GLU A 66 -8.62 -15.28 5.75
CA GLU A 66 -8.46 -16.74 5.86
C GLU A 66 -7.91 -17.05 7.26
N PRO A 67 -8.65 -17.79 8.12
CA PRO A 67 -8.12 -18.17 9.40
C PRO A 67 -6.91 -19.10 9.18
N PRO A 68 -5.81 -18.93 9.93
CA PRO A 68 -4.65 -19.79 9.80
C PRO A 68 -5.04 -21.20 10.28
N GLY A 69 -5.37 -22.10 9.35
CA GLY A 69 -5.61 -23.51 9.68
C GLY A 69 -6.61 -24.31 8.83
N ALA A 70 -7.31 -23.74 7.85
CA ALA A 70 -8.27 -24.52 7.05
C ALA A 70 -7.61 -25.27 5.88
N HIS A 71 -6.73 -26.23 6.18
CA HIS A 71 -6.47 -27.34 5.25
C HIS A 71 -7.64 -28.33 5.38
N GLY A 72 -8.49 -28.43 4.35
CA GLY A 72 -9.49 -29.48 4.32
C GLY A 72 -10.56 -29.33 3.24
N SER A 73 -10.52 -30.25 2.28
CA SER A 73 -11.57 -30.63 1.32
C SER A 73 -12.04 -29.60 0.27
N SER A 74 -11.51 -29.76 -0.95
CA SER A 74 -12.40 -29.87 -2.10
C SER A 74 -11.84 -30.90 -3.09
N GLU A 75 -12.40 -32.11 -3.04
CA GLU A 75 -12.40 -33.02 -4.17
C GLU A 75 -13.26 -32.43 -5.29
N ALA A 76 -12.74 -32.42 -6.53
CA ALA A 76 -13.46 -32.79 -7.75
C ALA A 76 -12.52 -32.69 -8.96
N THR A 77 -11.77 -33.76 -9.17
CA THR A 77 -11.50 -34.48 -10.42
C THR A 77 -11.72 -33.76 -11.76
N THR A 78 -10.66 -33.69 -12.58
CA THR A 78 -10.70 -34.26 -13.94
C THR A 78 -9.29 -34.62 -14.38
N ALA A 79 -9.06 -35.94 -14.49
CA ALA A 79 -7.83 -36.53 -14.98
C ALA A 79 -7.76 -36.40 -16.50
N VAL A 80 -6.59 -36.00 -17.01
CA VAL A 80 -6.18 -36.26 -18.39
C VAL A 80 -4.74 -36.77 -18.36
N ALA A 81 -4.58 -37.99 -18.89
CA ALA A 81 -3.35 -38.75 -18.89
C ALA A 81 -2.35 -38.27 -19.96
N ALA A 82 -1.06 -38.27 -19.61
CA ALA A 82 0.07 -38.41 -20.54
C ALA A 82 1.31 -38.82 -19.70
N ASP A 83 1.65 -40.11 -19.73
CA ASP A 83 2.80 -40.72 -20.42
C ASP A 83 4.11 -40.64 -19.61
N GLU A 84 4.51 -41.78 -19.07
CA GLU A 84 5.79 -42.03 -18.42
C GLU A 84 6.92 -42.03 -19.47
N ARG A 85 8.02 -41.29 -19.21
CA ARG A 85 9.36 -41.63 -19.69
C ARG A 85 10.47 -40.81 -18.97
N ASP A 86 11.10 -41.47 -18.00
CA ASP A 86 12.54 -41.57 -17.66
C ASP A 86 13.46 -40.33 -17.43
N PRO A 87 14.62 -40.51 -16.75
CA PRO A 87 15.03 -39.65 -15.64
C PRO A 87 16.22 -38.71 -15.90
N ASN A 88 16.20 -37.58 -15.18
CA ASN A 88 17.32 -36.77 -14.67
C ASN A 88 18.31 -36.10 -15.66
N PRO A 89 18.55 -34.79 -15.49
CA PRO A 89 19.91 -34.26 -15.62
C PRO A 89 20.31 -33.35 -14.43
N GLY A 90 21.33 -33.78 -13.68
CA GLY A 90 22.35 -32.97 -12.99
C GLY A 90 21.93 -31.92 -11.92
N PRO A 91 22.79 -31.65 -10.91
CA PRO A 91 22.50 -30.62 -9.90
C PRO A 91 22.77 -29.23 -10.49
N GLY A 92 21.79 -28.69 -11.21
CA GLY A 92 21.72 -27.25 -11.47
C GLY A 92 21.26 -26.55 -10.21
N GLU A 93 21.99 -25.51 -9.78
CA GLU A 93 21.66 -24.67 -8.63
C GLU A 93 20.19 -24.24 -8.70
N GLN A 94 19.36 -24.82 -7.82
CA GLN A 94 18.01 -24.34 -7.60
C GLN A 94 18.12 -22.96 -6.94
N PHE A 95 18.04 -21.90 -7.76
CA PHE A 95 17.79 -20.55 -7.29
C PHE A 95 16.45 -20.56 -6.54
N SER A 96 16.52 -20.71 -5.22
CA SER A 96 15.37 -20.60 -4.34
C SER A 96 15.06 -19.10 -4.17
N PRO A 97 13.91 -18.59 -4.65
CA PRO A 97 13.57 -17.16 -4.59
C PRO A 97 13.56 -16.60 -3.16
N LEU A 98 13.32 -17.48 -2.18
CA LEU A 98 13.28 -17.15 -0.76
C LEU A 98 14.66 -16.85 -0.16
N SER A 99 15.75 -17.44 -0.68
CA SER A 99 17.11 -17.16 -0.20
C SER A 99 17.57 -15.75 -0.60
N ALA A 100 17.23 -15.34 -1.83
CA ALA A 100 17.54 -14.01 -2.35
C ALA A 100 16.87 -12.88 -1.52
N GLY A 101 15.65 -13.11 -1.02
CA GLY A 101 14.97 -12.17 -0.13
C GLY A 101 15.66 -12.01 1.22
N SER A 102 16.22 -13.10 1.78
CA SER A 102 16.97 -13.03 3.03
C SER A 102 18.25 -12.21 2.87
N ASP A 103 19.07 -12.47 1.86
CA ASP A 103 20.33 -11.74 1.67
C ASP A 103 20.09 -10.24 1.43
N LEU A 104 19.02 -9.91 0.71
CA LEU A 104 18.60 -8.53 0.45
C LEU A 104 18.24 -7.76 1.72
N VAL A 105 17.45 -8.36 2.63
CA VAL A 105 17.10 -7.73 3.92
C VAL A 105 18.33 -7.57 4.80
N SER A 106 19.28 -8.51 4.73
CA SER A 106 20.56 -8.43 5.46
C SER A 106 21.33 -7.16 5.11
N ASP A 107 21.42 -6.83 3.82
CA ASP A 107 22.13 -5.63 3.37
C ASP A 107 21.41 -4.33 3.73
N LEU A 108 20.08 -4.34 3.81
CA LEU A 108 19.30 -3.18 4.23
C LEU A 108 19.50 -2.80 5.70
N THR A 109 19.80 -3.80 6.55
CA THR A 109 20.07 -3.55 7.99
C THR A 109 21.45 -2.96 8.26
N LYS A 110 22.34 -2.92 7.26
CA LYS A 110 23.68 -2.32 7.38
C LYS A 110 23.59 -0.81 7.18
N LEU A 111 23.26 -0.11 8.27
CA LEU A 111 23.11 1.34 8.30
C LEU A 111 24.47 2.05 8.48
N PRO A 112 24.63 3.30 7.99
CA PRO A 112 25.83 4.11 8.22
C PRO A 112 25.92 4.57 9.69
N ASP A 113 26.97 5.28 10.07
CA ASP A 113 27.05 5.88 11.41
C ASP A 113 25.84 6.78 11.71
N TYR A 114 25.31 6.72 12.93
CA TYR A 114 24.11 7.44 13.34
C TYR A 114 24.21 8.96 13.06
N SER A 115 25.37 9.55 13.31
CA SER A 115 25.62 10.97 13.05
C SER A 115 25.49 11.32 11.56
N VAL A 116 25.95 10.43 10.68
CA VAL A 116 25.84 10.55 9.22
C VAL A 116 24.39 10.36 8.79
N ALA A 117 23.72 9.31 9.26
CA ALA A 117 22.31 9.04 8.95
C ALA A 117 21.40 10.20 9.34
N ARG A 118 21.55 10.71 10.57
CA ARG A 118 20.77 11.84 11.08
C ARG A 118 20.99 13.09 10.24
N LYS A 119 22.24 13.38 9.85
CA LYS A 119 22.56 14.53 8.97
C LYS A 119 21.88 14.39 7.60
N LEU A 120 21.87 13.18 7.03
CA LEU A 120 21.22 12.90 5.75
C LEU A 120 19.70 13.07 5.84
N VAL A 121 19.07 12.51 6.88
CA VAL A 121 17.62 12.67 7.12
C VAL A 121 17.23 14.14 7.25
N LEU A 122 17.95 14.91 8.08
CA LEU A 122 17.68 16.35 8.23
C LEU A 122 17.87 17.12 6.91
N THR A 123 18.84 16.73 6.10
CA THR A 123 19.06 17.35 4.78
C THR A 123 17.90 17.07 3.83
N TYR A 124 17.41 15.82 3.78
CA TYR A 124 16.23 15.45 3.01
C TYR A 124 14.99 16.23 3.45
N PHE A 125 14.72 16.30 4.77
CA PHE A 125 13.56 17.03 5.29
C PHE A 125 13.62 18.54 5.02
N ARG A 126 14.83 19.11 4.89
CA ARG A 126 15.00 20.52 4.56
C ARG A 126 14.77 20.82 3.08
N ILE A 127 15.18 19.92 2.19
CA ILE A 127 15.26 20.21 0.74
C ILE A 127 14.10 19.56 -0.03
N TRP A 128 13.83 18.28 0.19
CA TRP A 128 12.90 17.49 -0.63
C TRP A 128 11.51 17.37 -0.03
N HIS A 129 11.43 17.21 1.29
CA HIS A 129 10.14 17.05 1.99
C HIS A 129 9.15 18.21 1.75
N PRO A 130 9.56 19.50 1.68
CA PRO A 130 8.62 20.58 1.38
C PRO A 130 7.92 20.46 0.02
N LEU A 131 8.52 19.75 -0.94
CA LEU A 131 7.96 19.52 -2.28
C LEU A 131 6.95 18.36 -2.28
N VAL A 132 7.25 17.30 -1.52
CA VAL A 132 6.47 16.06 -1.48
C VAL A 132 6.39 15.53 -0.04
N PRO A 133 5.51 16.09 0.82
CA PRO A 133 5.53 15.86 2.26
C PRO A 133 4.83 14.55 2.69
N PHE A 134 5.11 13.43 2.03
CA PHE A 134 4.46 12.14 2.33
C PHE A 134 4.93 11.45 3.62
N LEU A 135 5.93 12.02 4.32
CA LEU A 135 6.43 11.54 5.61
C LEU A 135 6.11 12.53 6.74
N GLN A 136 6.11 12.05 7.98
CA GLN A 136 6.05 12.90 9.17
C GLN A 136 7.44 13.04 9.79
N GLY A 137 7.91 14.28 9.96
CA GLY A 137 9.27 14.57 10.43
C GLY A 137 9.61 14.01 11.81
N PRO A 138 8.83 14.35 12.86
CA PRO A 138 9.06 13.82 14.21
C PRO A 138 9.07 12.29 14.26
N ASP A 139 8.10 11.65 13.62
CA ASP A 139 7.97 10.20 13.60
C ASP A 139 9.14 9.55 12.85
N CYS A 140 9.54 10.10 11.70
CA CYS A 140 10.69 9.60 10.93
C CYS A 140 12.01 9.71 11.72
N LEU A 141 12.20 10.77 12.52
CA LEU A 141 13.38 10.87 13.40
C LEU A 141 13.32 9.86 14.55
N ALA A 142 12.16 9.67 15.19
CA ALA A 142 12.00 8.67 16.24
C ALA A 142 12.21 7.24 15.72
N GLU A 143 11.77 6.96 14.48
CA GLU A 143 12.01 5.69 13.81
C GLU A 143 13.50 5.48 13.51
N LEU A 144 14.21 6.53 13.10
CA LEU A 144 15.66 6.46 12.94
C LEU A 144 16.32 6.08 14.27
N ASP A 145 15.97 6.76 15.37
CA ASP A 145 16.53 6.46 16.69
C ASP A 145 16.27 5.01 17.12
N THR A 146 15.08 4.49 16.81
CA THR A 146 14.69 3.11 17.09
C THR A 146 15.56 2.11 16.31
N LEU A 147 15.82 2.37 15.02
CA LEU A 147 16.66 1.51 14.18
C LEU A 147 18.10 1.38 14.67
N TYR A 148 18.61 2.37 15.41
CA TYR A 148 19.97 2.35 15.95
C TYR A 148 20.04 1.83 17.39
N THR A 149 18.91 1.68 18.07
CA THR A 149 18.86 1.24 19.47
C THR A 149 18.57 -0.26 19.58
N PHE A 150 17.75 -0.81 18.68
CA PHE A 150 17.38 -2.22 18.69
C PHE A 150 18.16 -3.01 17.63
N ASN A 151 18.74 -4.14 18.03
CA ASN A 151 19.61 -4.95 17.16
C ASN A 151 18.94 -6.25 16.66
N GLU A 152 17.75 -6.57 17.18
CA GLU A 152 16.97 -7.73 16.76
C GLU A 152 15.78 -7.28 15.92
N PHE A 153 15.77 -7.75 14.67
CA PHE A 153 14.78 -7.39 13.67
C PHE A 153 14.09 -8.66 13.18
N ASP A 154 12.75 -8.72 13.27
CA ASP A 154 12.01 -9.78 12.59
C ASP A 154 12.06 -9.50 11.09
N ARG A 155 12.72 -10.39 10.34
CA ARG A 155 12.91 -10.29 8.89
C ARG A 155 11.58 -10.38 8.12
N ARG A 156 10.50 -10.81 8.78
CA ARG A 156 9.14 -10.87 8.22
C ARG A 156 8.33 -9.60 8.49
N ASP A 157 8.87 -8.63 9.22
CA ASP A 157 8.20 -7.36 9.48
C ASP A 157 8.25 -6.46 8.24
N VAL A 158 7.13 -6.41 7.51
CA VAL A 158 6.96 -5.57 6.31
C VAL A 158 7.03 -4.08 6.65
N ALA A 159 6.62 -3.68 7.86
CA ALA A 159 6.71 -2.29 8.29
C ALA A 159 8.18 -1.91 8.49
N LEU A 160 8.97 -2.78 9.11
CA LEU A 160 10.42 -2.59 9.20
C LEU A 160 11.08 -2.52 7.82
N LEU A 161 10.75 -3.46 6.92
CA LEU A 161 11.26 -3.46 5.55
C LEU A 161 10.96 -2.13 4.84
N SER A 162 9.73 -1.65 4.96
CA SER A 162 9.30 -0.35 4.41
C SER A 162 10.13 0.79 4.98
N LYS A 163 10.36 0.83 6.29
CA LYS A 163 11.22 1.84 6.94
C LYS A 163 12.65 1.80 6.42
N LEU A 164 13.25 0.61 6.30
CA LEU A 164 14.61 0.46 5.78
C LEU A 164 14.72 0.96 4.33
N ILE A 165 13.73 0.69 3.49
CA ILE A 165 13.66 1.23 2.12
C ILE A 165 13.55 2.75 2.13
N ILE A 166 12.67 3.31 2.99
CA ILE A 166 12.50 4.77 3.15
C ILE A 166 13.86 5.40 3.50
N PHE A 167 14.54 4.93 4.55
CA PHE A 167 15.83 5.49 4.96
C PHE A 167 16.90 5.32 3.90
N ARG A 168 16.97 4.16 3.23
CA ARG A 168 17.92 3.96 2.13
C ARG A 168 17.70 4.97 1.01
N CYS A 169 16.45 5.23 0.62
CA CYS A 169 16.12 6.24 -0.38
C CYS A 169 16.47 7.66 0.11
N ILE A 170 16.08 8.01 1.33
CA ILE A 170 16.38 9.32 1.96
C ILE A 170 17.88 9.59 1.96
N PHE A 171 18.70 8.62 2.38
CA PHE A 171 20.16 8.77 2.42
C PHE A 171 20.72 9.04 1.02
N ASN A 172 20.29 8.30 0.01
CA ASN A 172 20.81 8.46 -1.34
C ASN A 172 20.31 9.74 -2.01
N ILE A 173 19.07 10.18 -1.75
CA ILE A 173 18.55 11.47 -2.21
C ILE A 173 19.34 12.62 -1.59
N ALA A 174 19.50 12.63 -0.26
CA ALA A 174 20.20 13.70 0.45
C ALA A 174 21.67 13.83 0.01
N ARG A 175 22.33 12.72 -0.37
CA ARG A 175 23.71 12.73 -0.90
C ARG A 175 23.85 13.45 -2.24
N LEU A 176 22.76 13.64 -2.99
CA LEU A 176 22.79 14.40 -4.25
C LEU A 176 23.00 15.90 -4.00
N ASP A 177 22.56 16.42 -2.86
CA ASP A 177 22.65 17.84 -2.50
C ASP A 177 23.85 18.18 -1.61
N MET A 178 24.65 17.18 -1.21
CA MET A 178 25.84 17.38 -0.40
C MET A 178 27.07 17.59 -1.28
N GLY A 179 27.87 18.62 -0.98
CA GLY A 179 29.15 18.86 -1.66
C GLY A 179 30.13 17.70 -1.47
N GLU A 180 30.39 17.32 -0.23
CA GLU A 180 31.13 16.09 0.11
C GLU A 180 30.13 14.97 0.38
N LYS A 181 30.21 13.89 -0.41
CA LYS A 181 29.30 12.75 -0.30
C LYS A 181 29.79 11.83 0.81
N PRO A 182 29.09 11.73 1.96
CA PRO A 182 29.47 10.78 2.99
C PRO A 182 29.45 9.34 2.44
N ASP A 183 30.34 8.51 2.97
CA ASP A 183 30.25 7.07 2.76
C ASP A 183 29.09 6.51 3.58
N ILE A 184 28.26 5.70 2.92
CA ILE A 184 27.10 5.04 3.52
C ILE A 184 27.13 3.52 3.33
N GLY A 185 28.28 2.98 2.90
CA GLY A 185 28.50 1.54 2.79
C GLY A 185 27.43 0.81 1.98
N ALA A 186 26.86 -0.24 2.56
CA ALA A 186 25.83 -1.09 1.93
C ALA A 186 24.51 -0.34 1.67
N ALA A 187 24.23 0.75 2.38
CA ALA A 187 23.06 1.58 2.13
C ALA A 187 23.15 2.36 0.80
N ALA A 188 24.33 2.45 0.18
CA ALA A 188 24.46 3.06 -1.14
C ALA A 188 23.64 2.30 -2.20
N ILE A 189 22.92 3.03 -3.04
CA ILE A 189 22.29 2.48 -4.25
C ILE A 189 23.28 2.70 -5.40
N ARG A 190 23.78 1.61 -5.98
CA ARG A 190 24.82 1.66 -7.03
C ARG A 190 24.20 1.68 -8.41
N SER A 191 23.12 0.94 -8.58
CA SER A 191 22.26 0.95 -9.76
C SER A 191 20.80 1.12 -9.34
N GLY A 192 20.02 1.80 -10.17
CA GLY A 192 18.58 1.90 -9.95
C GLY A 192 17.88 0.53 -9.90
N SER A 193 18.43 -0.47 -10.59
CA SER A 193 17.93 -1.86 -10.56
C SER A 193 18.05 -2.51 -9.18
N ASP A 194 19.00 -2.08 -8.34
CA ASP A 194 19.30 -2.72 -7.04
C ASP A 194 18.12 -2.60 -6.07
N LEU A 195 17.27 -1.59 -6.27
CA LEU A 195 16.13 -1.34 -5.41
C LEU A 195 14.93 -2.23 -5.79
N LEU A 196 14.80 -2.62 -7.06
CA LEU A 196 13.61 -3.30 -7.60
C LEU A 196 13.25 -4.61 -6.89
N PRO A 197 14.20 -5.52 -6.56
CA PRO A 197 13.87 -6.74 -5.82
C PRO A 197 13.29 -6.47 -4.44
N THR A 198 13.63 -5.35 -3.81
CA THR A 198 13.07 -5.01 -2.49
C THR A 198 11.67 -4.42 -2.65
N LEU A 199 11.46 -3.59 -3.67
CA LEU A 199 10.15 -2.99 -3.96
C LEU A 199 9.13 -4.04 -4.39
N SER A 200 9.55 -5.15 -5.01
CA SER A 200 8.63 -6.23 -5.41
C SER A 200 7.95 -6.88 -4.20
N LEU A 201 8.61 -6.92 -3.04
CA LEU A 201 8.02 -7.39 -1.78
C LEU A 201 6.87 -6.49 -1.29
N LEU A 202 6.81 -5.24 -1.76
CA LEU A 202 5.75 -4.29 -1.45
C LEU A 202 4.69 -4.18 -2.56
N ALA A 203 4.85 -4.87 -3.69
CA ALA A 203 4.04 -4.65 -4.90
C ALA A 203 2.54 -4.97 -4.75
N LEU A 204 2.18 -5.78 -3.76
CA LEU A 204 0.79 -6.14 -3.45
C LEU A 204 0.27 -5.49 -2.15
N ARG A 205 1.12 -4.70 -1.48
CA ARG A 205 0.79 -4.06 -0.21
C ARG A 205 0.06 -2.74 -0.46
N SER A 206 -0.88 -2.41 0.41
CA SER A 206 -1.70 -1.20 0.30
C SER A 206 -1.75 -0.37 1.59
N ASP A 207 -0.95 -0.73 2.60
CA ASP A 207 -0.77 0.09 3.80
C ASP A 207 0.04 1.37 3.52
N ALA A 208 -0.13 2.35 4.39
CA ALA A 208 0.52 3.65 4.26
C ALA A 208 2.06 3.55 4.27
N CYS A 209 2.64 2.67 5.09
CA CYS A 209 4.09 2.55 5.22
C CYS A 209 4.72 2.00 3.93
N SER A 210 4.11 0.96 3.34
CA SER A 210 4.49 0.41 2.04
C SER A 210 4.39 1.45 0.92
N ILE A 211 3.31 2.25 0.89
CA ILE A 211 3.13 3.32 -0.10
C ILE A 211 4.20 4.42 0.09
N GLN A 212 4.53 4.79 1.32
CA GLN A 212 5.60 5.76 1.61
C GLN A 212 6.98 5.26 1.19
N ALA A 213 7.25 3.96 1.33
CA ALA A 213 8.48 3.34 0.84
C ALA A 213 8.57 3.39 -0.70
N LEU A 214 7.48 3.04 -1.39
CA LEU A 214 7.38 3.16 -2.84
C LEU A 214 7.53 4.62 -3.31
N LEU A 215 6.90 5.59 -2.62
CA LEU A 215 7.06 7.01 -2.91
C LEU A 215 8.51 7.48 -2.72
N SER A 216 9.18 7.05 -1.65
CA SER A 216 10.60 7.36 -1.41
C SER A 216 11.47 6.86 -2.57
N ALA A 217 11.20 5.65 -3.07
CA ALA A 217 11.88 5.08 -4.23
C ALA A 217 11.58 5.85 -5.52
N GLN A 218 10.32 6.26 -5.73
CA GLN A 218 9.94 7.05 -6.90
C GLN A 218 10.66 8.41 -6.91
N VAL A 219 10.71 9.11 -5.78
CA VAL A 219 11.46 10.37 -5.65
C VAL A 219 12.94 10.14 -5.91
N TYR A 220 13.53 9.06 -5.39
CA TYR A 220 14.91 8.71 -5.69
C TYR A 220 15.12 8.52 -7.19
N PHE A 221 14.30 7.73 -7.88
CA PHE A 221 14.43 7.53 -9.32
C PHE A 221 14.29 8.82 -10.13
N ILE A 222 13.38 9.71 -9.74
CA ILE A 222 13.24 11.04 -10.34
C ILE A 222 14.52 11.86 -10.13
N SER A 223 15.07 11.86 -8.91
CA SER A 223 16.27 12.64 -8.56
C SER A 223 17.51 12.24 -9.36
N ILE A 224 17.58 11.00 -9.84
CA ILE A 224 18.65 10.49 -10.70
C ILE A 224 18.25 10.39 -12.19
N MET A 225 17.14 11.03 -12.59
CA MET A 225 16.61 11.04 -13.96
C MET A 225 16.28 9.65 -14.54
N SER A 226 16.01 8.67 -13.69
CA SER A 226 15.61 7.32 -14.08
C SER A 226 14.10 7.20 -14.24
N LEU A 227 13.54 7.98 -15.17
CA LEU A 227 12.09 8.18 -15.29
C LEU A 227 11.30 6.91 -15.62
N ARG A 228 11.91 5.94 -16.32
CA ARG A 228 11.26 4.64 -16.59
C ARG A 228 11.04 3.85 -15.30
N HIS A 229 12.04 3.80 -14.41
CA HIS A 229 11.88 3.16 -13.10
C HIS A 229 10.88 3.92 -12.24
N ALA A 230 10.93 5.26 -12.25
CA ALA A 230 9.95 6.10 -11.54
C ALA A 230 8.51 5.84 -12.02
N SER A 231 8.31 5.66 -13.33
CA SER A 231 6.99 5.34 -13.92
C SER A 231 6.51 3.95 -13.49
N SER A 232 7.37 2.92 -13.53
CA SER A 232 7.02 1.58 -13.05
C SER A 232 6.61 1.57 -11.58
N VAL A 233 7.35 2.26 -10.72
CA VAL A 233 7.00 2.41 -9.29
C VAL A 233 5.71 3.20 -9.12
N GLY A 234 5.49 4.24 -9.93
CA GLY A 234 4.23 4.99 -9.97
C GLY A 234 3.02 4.10 -10.24
N GLY A 235 3.16 3.11 -11.13
CA GLY A 235 2.11 2.12 -11.38
C GLY A 235 1.77 1.27 -10.14
N LEU A 236 2.78 0.85 -9.37
CA LEU A 236 2.57 0.12 -8.10
C LEU A 236 1.85 1.01 -7.08
N ILE A 237 2.29 2.26 -6.92
CA ILE A 237 1.67 3.22 -5.99
C ILE A 237 0.22 3.49 -6.38
N SER A 238 -0.05 3.71 -7.67
CA SER A 238 -1.39 3.96 -8.20
C SER A 238 -2.35 2.82 -7.83
N LYS A 239 -1.93 1.57 -8.06
CA LYS A 239 -2.69 0.38 -7.65
C LYS A 239 -2.96 0.38 -6.14
N SER A 240 -1.95 0.59 -5.31
CA SER A 240 -2.11 0.62 -3.85
C SER A 240 -3.02 1.75 -3.38
N ILE A 241 -3.02 2.91 -4.05
CA ILE A 241 -3.91 4.05 -3.76
C ILE A 241 -5.37 3.74 -4.09
N TYR A 242 -5.62 3.00 -5.19
CA TYR A 242 -6.97 2.53 -5.50
C TYR A 242 -7.44 1.51 -4.46
N GLN A 243 -6.63 0.51 -4.17
CA GLN A 243 -6.95 -0.54 -3.21
C GLN A 243 -7.18 0.00 -1.80
N SER A 244 -6.42 1.01 -1.37
CA SER A 244 -6.55 1.63 -0.04
C SER A 244 -7.54 2.79 0.05
N GLY A 245 -8.16 3.16 -1.07
CA GLY A 245 -9.10 4.28 -1.13
C GLY A 245 -8.47 5.64 -0.86
N MET A 246 -7.14 5.79 -0.95
CA MET A 246 -6.46 7.07 -0.68
C MET A 246 -6.75 8.15 -1.75
N HIS A 247 -7.31 7.75 -2.90
CA HIS A 247 -7.88 8.66 -3.90
C HIS A 247 -9.25 9.23 -3.48
N ARG A 248 -9.79 8.78 -2.35
CA ARG A 248 -11.03 9.28 -1.75
C ARG A 248 -10.79 10.14 -0.52
N CYS A 249 -11.63 11.14 -0.30
CA CYS A 249 -11.49 12.03 0.84
C CYS A 249 -11.60 11.24 2.15
N PRO A 250 -10.55 11.24 2.99
CA PRO A 250 -10.54 10.39 4.18
C PRO A 250 -11.50 10.89 5.26
N VAL A 251 -12.02 12.13 5.12
CA VAL A 251 -13.01 12.71 6.04
C VAL A 251 -14.33 11.96 6.03
N ARG A 252 -14.66 11.34 4.89
CA ARG A 252 -15.87 10.52 4.73
C ARG A 252 -15.92 9.33 5.68
N TYR A 253 -14.75 8.86 6.15
CA TYR A 253 -14.63 7.64 6.94
C TYR A 253 -14.43 7.98 8.43
N GLY A 254 -15.52 7.88 9.18
CA GLY A 254 -15.58 8.28 10.60
C GLY A 254 -14.57 7.57 11.52
N HIS A 255 -14.14 6.36 11.16
CA HIS A 255 -13.18 5.58 11.95
C HIS A 255 -11.73 6.04 11.83
N LEU A 256 -11.39 6.85 10.82
CA LEU A 256 -10.04 7.38 10.65
C LEU A 256 -9.81 8.55 11.60
N SER A 257 -8.71 8.53 12.34
CA SER A 257 -8.23 9.63 13.17
C SER A 257 -7.83 10.86 12.35
N SER A 258 -7.68 12.00 13.01
CA SER A 258 -7.22 13.24 12.37
C SER A 258 -5.84 13.08 11.72
N ASP A 259 -4.92 12.39 12.39
CA ASP A 259 -3.56 12.19 11.91
C ASP A 259 -3.51 11.26 10.70
N GLU A 260 -4.27 10.17 10.72
CA GLU A 260 -4.42 9.28 9.57
C GLU A 260 -5.03 10.01 8.36
N ARG A 261 -6.07 10.83 8.57
CA ARG A 261 -6.66 11.65 7.51
C ARG A 261 -5.63 12.61 6.93
N SER A 262 -4.85 13.28 7.78
CA SER A 262 -3.78 14.20 7.36
C SER A 262 -2.70 13.49 6.54
N MET A 263 -2.22 12.32 7.01
CA MET A 263 -1.22 11.52 6.32
C MET A 263 -1.72 10.98 4.98
N ARG A 264 -2.93 10.43 4.91
CA ARG A 264 -3.54 9.94 3.66
C ARG A 264 -3.62 11.04 2.60
N LYS A 265 -4.03 12.27 2.98
CA LYS A 265 -4.03 13.42 2.06
C LYS A 265 -2.62 13.74 1.57
N ARG A 266 -1.63 13.80 2.46
CA ARG A 266 -0.23 14.09 2.10
C ARG A 266 0.38 13.03 1.18
N ILE A 267 0.12 11.75 1.44
CA ILE A 267 0.52 10.63 0.59
C ILE A 267 -0.10 10.78 -0.80
N PHE A 268 -1.42 10.93 -0.86
CA PHE A 268 -2.13 11.05 -2.13
C PHE A 268 -1.66 12.23 -2.99
N TRP A 269 -1.57 13.43 -2.40
CA TRP A 269 -1.16 14.62 -3.16
C TRP A 269 0.33 14.60 -3.55
N SER A 270 1.19 13.93 -2.77
CA SER A 270 2.58 13.69 -3.18
C SER A 270 2.64 12.76 -4.38
N PHE A 271 1.91 11.65 -4.36
CA PHE A 271 1.77 10.75 -5.51
C PHE A 271 1.24 11.51 -6.74
N TYR A 272 0.16 12.28 -6.58
CA TYR A 272 -0.47 13.03 -7.67
C TYR A 272 0.54 13.90 -8.43
N VAL A 273 1.32 14.71 -7.71
CA VAL A 273 2.30 15.60 -8.35
C VAL A 273 3.41 14.81 -9.05
N LEU A 274 3.89 13.73 -8.44
CA LEU A 274 4.93 12.88 -9.03
C LEU A 274 4.43 12.13 -10.27
N ASP A 275 3.22 11.59 -10.26
CA ASP A 275 2.58 10.92 -11.40
C ASP A 275 2.47 11.88 -12.58
N ARG A 276 1.95 13.10 -12.37
CA ARG A 276 1.83 14.10 -13.43
C ARG A 276 3.18 14.53 -13.98
N PHE A 277 4.18 14.73 -13.12
CA PHE A 277 5.54 15.05 -13.55
C PHE A 277 6.14 13.94 -14.42
N VAL A 278 6.05 12.68 -13.99
CA VAL A 278 6.63 11.53 -14.72
C VAL A 278 5.86 11.30 -16.02
N SER A 279 4.53 11.32 -16.01
CA SER A 279 3.71 11.14 -17.20
C SER A 279 3.98 12.23 -18.23
N GLN A 280 4.05 13.50 -17.83
CA GLN A 280 4.42 14.59 -18.74
C GLN A 280 5.82 14.39 -19.32
N SER A 281 6.79 14.02 -18.49
CA SER A 281 8.18 13.86 -18.90
C SER A 281 8.38 12.70 -19.90
N LEU A 282 7.53 11.67 -19.84
CA LEU A 282 7.57 10.50 -20.73
C LEU A 282 6.56 10.56 -21.88
N GLY A 283 5.65 11.54 -21.89
CA GLY A 283 4.55 11.60 -22.85
C GLY A 283 3.47 10.52 -22.64
N HIS A 284 3.34 10.02 -21.40
CA HIS A 284 2.33 9.04 -21.04
C HIS A 284 1.01 9.72 -20.62
N PRO A 285 -0.14 9.03 -20.70
CA PRO A 285 -1.35 9.50 -20.04
C PRO A 285 -1.18 9.53 -18.52
N ASN A 286 -2.04 10.29 -17.84
CA ASN A 286 -2.08 10.34 -16.38
C ASN A 286 -2.62 9.02 -15.80
N GLY A 287 -2.01 8.53 -14.71
CA GLY A 287 -2.37 7.24 -14.12
C GLY A 287 -3.73 7.24 -13.40
N ILE A 288 -4.13 8.40 -12.88
CA ILE A 288 -5.45 8.66 -12.28
C ILE A 288 -6.09 9.85 -12.97
N GLN A 289 -7.37 9.75 -13.32
CA GLN A 289 -8.10 10.87 -13.90
C GLN A 289 -8.56 11.84 -12.81
N ASP A 290 -8.58 13.14 -13.12
CA ASP A 290 -9.00 14.16 -12.15
C ASP A 290 -10.47 13.98 -11.71
N SER A 291 -11.30 13.36 -12.55
CA SER A 291 -12.69 13.01 -12.23
C SER A 291 -12.82 11.94 -11.14
N ASP A 292 -11.79 11.13 -10.93
CA ASP A 292 -11.81 10.00 -9.97
C ASP A 292 -11.32 10.42 -8.58
N ILE A 293 -10.91 11.68 -8.43
CA ILE A 293 -10.29 12.22 -7.23
C ILE A 293 -11.29 13.11 -6.49
N ASP A 294 -11.50 12.84 -5.20
CA ASP A 294 -12.26 13.75 -4.32
C ASP A 294 -11.50 14.10 -3.03
N VAL A 295 -10.21 13.77 -2.94
CA VAL A 295 -9.36 14.10 -1.78
C VAL A 295 -9.28 15.61 -1.58
N CYS A 296 -9.62 16.10 -0.40
CA CYS A 296 -9.45 17.53 -0.11
C CYS A 296 -7.95 17.91 -0.04
N PRO A 297 -7.56 19.11 -0.52
CA PRO A 297 -6.19 19.59 -0.41
C PRO A 297 -5.70 19.68 1.05
N PRO A 298 -4.42 19.39 1.33
CA PRO A 298 -3.86 19.54 2.68
C PRO A 298 -3.82 21.02 3.08
N GLY A 299 -3.95 21.29 4.39
CA GLY A 299 -3.85 22.64 4.96
C GLY A 299 -5.05 23.56 4.70
N ARG A 300 -6.06 23.11 3.97
CA ARG A 300 -7.33 23.84 3.78
C ARG A 300 -8.45 23.18 4.60
N ARG A 301 -9.55 23.92 4.79
CA ARG A 301 -10.77 23.35 5.37
C ARG A 301 -11.31 22.26 4.43
N ASP A 302 -11.75 21.16 5.02
CA ASP A 302 -12.33 20.05 4.27
C ASP A 302 -13.69 20.43 3.69
N LEU A 303 -13.92 20.02 2.44
CA LEU A 303 -15.16 20.27 1.70
C LEU A 303 -16.17 19.13 1.87
N HIS A 304 -15.71 17.98 2.36
CA HIS A 304 -16.51 16.78 2.56
C HIS A 304 -16.78 16.56 4.04
N GLU A 305 -17.91 15.91 4.32
CA GLU A 305 -18.33 15.52 5.67
C GLU A 305 -18.28 14.00 5.81
N THR A 306 -18.31 13.53 7.07
CA THR A 306 -18.40 12.09 7.37
C THR A 306 -19.70 11.54 6.77
N VAL A 307 -19.61 10.43 6.04
CA VAL A 307 -20.81 9.79 5.49
C VAL A 307 -21.53 9.07 6.63
N THR A 308 -22.64 9.65 7.11
CA THR A 308 -23.53 8.98 8.06
C THR A 308 -24.31 7.88 7.35
N ARG A 309 -24.50 6.72 8.01
CA ARG A 309 -25.23 5.56 7.44
C ARG A 309 -26.64 5.89 6.92
N SER A 310 -27.25 6.99 7.37
CA SER A 310 -28.54 7.51 6.89
C SER A 310 -28.50 8.08 5.45
N ALA A 311 -27.33 8.49 4.96
CA ALA A 311 -27.15 9.02 3.60
C ALA A 311 -27.05 7.93 2.51
N LEU A 312 -27.08 6.65 2.92
CA LEU A 312 -27.11 5.48 2.02
C LEU A 312 -28.55 4.99 1.74
N SER A 313 -29.56 5.74 2.18
CA SER A 313 -30.97 5.45 1.85
C SER A 313 -31.32 6.09 0.50
N PRO A 314 -31.77 5.32 -0.51
CA PRO A 314 -32.40 5.93 -1.67
C PRO A 314 -33.73 6.59 -1.25
N MET A 315 -34.03 7.77 -1.81
CA MET A 315 -35.41 8.20 -2.00
C MET A 315 -36.10 7.30 -3.01
#